data_AF-A0A358X4C2-F1
#
_entry.id   AF-A0A358X4C2-F1
#
_cell.length_a   1.000
_cell.length_b   1.000
_cell.length_c   1.000
_cell.angle_alpha   90.00
_cell.angle_beta   90.00
_cell.angle_gamma   90.00
#
_symmetry.space_group_name_H-M   'P 1'
#
loop_
_entity.id
_entity.type
_entity.pdbx_description
1 polymer ?
#
loop_
_entity_poly.entity_id
_entity_poly.type
_entity_poly.pdbx_seq_one_letter_code
_entity_poly.pdbx_strand_id
1 'polypeptide(L)'
;FDVDTAVHPEFFGCLAYYYLTSERPLRSSFQPIPIFINNIWQAPAFARVFAFSTTFWQMIQQSRPERLITFSSQSIGFKPLSEIGFWQPNVVSEDSRIFWQCLLYYDGDWQTVPLFFPVYMDANVAGSFWQTLKNQYKQIQRWAYGVENNPYFQFGFLKNKKIPKNKKWRLSFMMIESAHSLATNSLIIFLLGWLPTVIGRGRFNETLLSYNLPYITRLIMTLAMVGLIFTAIIATNLLPPRPPHYGRFKYIWMILQWFLFPVNMILFGSIPALDAQTRLMFGKYLGFWNTPKSHS
;
A
#
# COMPACT_ATOMS: atom_id res chain seq x y z
N PHE A 1 -6.13 8.84 14.34
CA PHE A 1 -7.05 8.26 13.35
C PHE A 1 -7.33 9.30 12.28
N ASP A 2 -7.52 8.86 11.04
CA ASP A 2 -8.05 9.75 10.01
C ASP A 2 -9.53 10.01 10.29
N VAL A 3 -10.07 11.13 9.78
CA VAL A 3 -11.46 11.55 10.07
C VAL A 3 -12.51 10.55 9.60
N ASP A 4 -12.17 9.73 8.60
CA ASP A 4 -13.01 8.68 8.02
C ASP A 4 -12.80 7.31 8.68
N THR A 5 -11.99 7.23 9.75
CA THR A 5 -11.73 5.95 10.42
C THR A 5 -12.80 5.65 11.45
N ALA A 6 -13.54 4.57 11.23
CA ALA A 6 -14.43 3.94 12.19
C ALA A 6 -13.71 2.79 12.90
N VAL A 7 -13.59 2.91 14.22
CA VAL A 7 -12.85 1.95 15.05
C VAL A 7 -13.79 0.86 15.55
N HIS A 8 -13.35 -0.40 15.51
CA HIS A 8 -14.12 -1.50 16.11
C HIS A 8 -14.18 -1.32 17.65
N PRO A 9 -15.31 -1.63 18.33
CA PRO A 9 -15.47 -1.37 19.77
C PRO A 9 -14.35 -1.98 20.64
N GLU A 10 -13.85 -3.15 20.26
CA GLU A 10 -12.78 -3.86 20.98
C GLU A 10 -11.36 -3.39 20.62
N PHE A 11 -11.21 -2.42 19.71
CA PHE A 11 -9.90 -1.98 19.23
C PHE A 11 -8.98 -1.55 20.37
N PHE A 12 -9.47 -0.74 21.31
CA PHE A 12 -8.64 -0.25 22.41
C PHE A 12 -8.30 -1.37 23.41
N GLY A 13 -9.18 -2.37 23.57
CA GLY A 13 -8.89 -3.56 24.37
C GLY A 13 -7.78 -4.40 23.72
N CYS A 14 -7.87 -4.63 22.41
CA CYS A 14 -6.84 -5.32 21.63
C CYS A 14 -5.50 -4.56 21.70
N LEU A 15 -5.50 -3.25 21.46
CA LEU A 15 -4.30 -2.41 21.53
C LEU A 15 -3.67 -2.45 22.93
N ALA A 16 -4.46 -2.34 23.99
CA ALA A 16 -3.98 -2.42 25.35
C ALA A 16 -3.36 -3.79 25.65
N TYR A 17 -4.00 -4.88 25.21
CA TYR A 17 -3.46 -6.23 25.33
C TYR A 17 -2.09 -6.35 24.65
N TYR A 18 -1.98 -5.96 23.38
CA TYR A 18 -0.70 -6.03 22.64
C TYR A 18 0.37 -5.12 23.26
N TYR A 19 0.00 -3.92 23.73
CA TYR A 19 0.92 -3.02 24.41
C TYR A 19 1.45 -3.61 25.72
N LEU A 20 0.58 -4.20 26.54
CA LEU A 20 0.97 -4.75 27.86
C LEU A 20 1.71 -6.09 27.78
N THR A 21 1.47 -6.87 26.71
CA THR A 21 2.08 -8.19 26.53
C THR A 21 3.33 -8.18 25.63
N SER A 22 3.59 -7.08 24.92
CA SER A 22 4.81 -6.93 24.14
C SER A 22 6.04 -6.88 25.05
N GLU A 23 7.10 -7.58 24.68
CA GLU A 23 8.37 -7.55 25.44
C GLU A 23 8.95 -6.12 25.55
N ARG A 24 8.76 -5.30 24.51
CA ARG A 24 9.35 -3.96 24.38
C ARG A 24 8.36 -2.94 23.83
N PRO A 25 7.33 -2.54 24.60
CA PRO A 25 6.25 -1.69 24.10
C PRO A 25 6.71 -0.27 23.79
N LEU A 26 7.73 0.21 24.51
CA LEU A 26 8.36 1.53 24.27
C LEU A 26 9.43 1.49 23.15
N ARG A 27 9.53 0.37 22.43
CA ARG A 27 10.37 0.18 21.23
C ARG A 27 9.54 -0.31 20.04
N SER A 28 8.23 -0.09 20.10
CA SER A 28 7.26 -0.65 19.17
C SER A 28 6.20 0.36 18.76
N SER A 29 5.86 0.36 17.47
CA SER A 29 4.60 0.89 16.96
C SER A 29 3.60 -0.26 16.80
N PHE A 30 2.31 0.00 16.91
CA PHE A 30 1.24 -0.99 16.80
C PHE A 30 0.38 -0.66 15.60
N GLN A 31 0.32 -1.55 14.61
CA GLN A 31 -0.33 -1.29 13.34
C GLN A 31 -1.60 -2.14 13.19
N PRO A 32 -2.79 -1.54 13.04
CA PRO A 32 -4.00 -2.27 12.65
C PRO A 32 -4.09 -2.48 11.15
N ILE A 33 -5.08 -3.27 10.73
CA ILE A 33 -5.42 -3.54 9.33
C ILE A 33 -6.48 -2.52 8.89
N PRO A 34 -6.14 -1.56 7.99
CA PRO A 34 -7.15 -0.69 7.40
C PRO A 34 -8.01 -1.49 6.41
N ILE A 35 -9.31 -1.55 6.67
CA ILE A 35 -10.32 -2.18 5.82
C ILE A 35 -11.19 -1.08 5.21
N PHE A 36 -11.05 -0.86 3.90
CA PHE A 36 -11.69 0.25 3.20
C PHE A 36 -13.13 -0.08 2.76
N ILE A 37 -14.06 -0.27 3.72
CA ILE A 37 -15.42 -0.75 3.43
C ILE A 37 -16.58 0.19 3.79
N ASN A 38 -16.34 1.28 4.53
CA ASN A 38 -17.41 2.14 5.08
C ASN A 38 -18.44 2.58 4.03
N ASN A 39 -17.97 3.01 2.86
CA ASN A 39 -18.78 3.52 1.74
C ASN A 39 -18.63 2.67 0.46
N ILE A 40 -18.22 1.40 0.57
CA ILE A 40 -17.79 0.57 -0.58
C ILE A 40 -18.89 0.31 -1.62
N TRP A 41 -20.15 0.33 -1.18
CA TRP A 41 -21.30 0.17 -2.06
C TRP A 41 -21.50 1.36 -3.00
N GLN A 42 -21.11 2.56 -2.55
CA GLN A 42 -21.17 3.83 -3.29
C GLN A 42 -19.98 3.99 -4.25
N ALA A 43 -18.84 3.36 -3.94
CA ALA A 43 -17.64 3.49 -4.73
C ALA A 43 -17.80 3.02 -6.19
N PRO A 44 -17.24 3.72 -7.19
CA PRO A 44 -17.15 3.20 -8.54
C PRO A 44 -16.26 1.95 -8.60
N ALA A 45 -16.45 1.12 -9.62
CA ALA A 45 -15.80 -0.19 -9.74
C ALA A 45 -14.26 -0.11 -9.60
N PHE A 46 -13.62 0.89 -10.23
CA PHE A 46 -12.16 1.04 -10.15
C PHE A 46 -11.68 1.35 -8.72
N ALA A 47 -12.35 2.27 -8.02
CA ALA A 47 -12.00 2.68 -6.67
C ALA A 47 -12.25 1.52 -5.68
N ARG A 48 -13.30 0.72 -5.91
CA ARG A 48 -13.59 -0.46 -5.12
C ARG A 48 -12.51 -1.54 -5.25
N VAL A 49 -12.13 -1.88 -6.48
CA VAL A 49 -11.04 -2.85 -6.72
C VAL A 49 -9.75 -2.35 -6.06
N PHE A 50 -9.45 -1.06 -6.17
CA PHE A 50 -8.28 -0.47 -5.52
C PHE A 50 -8.34 -0.53 -3.98
N ALA A 51 -9.51 -0.21 -3.39
CA ALA A 51 -9.74 -0.27 -1.94
C ALA A 51 -9.53 -1.68 -1.38
N PHE A 52 -10.07 -2.70 -2.05
CA PHE A 52 -9.84 -4.11 -1.68
C PHE A 52 -8.39 -4.55 -1.88
N SER A 53 -7.77 -4.13 -2.99
CA SER A 53 -6.35 -4.43 -3.25
C SER A 53 -5.46 -3.86 -2.15
N THR A 54 -5.76 -2.63 -1.69
CA THR A 54 -5.04 -1.97 -0.60
C THR A 54 -5.27 -2.67 0.73
N THR A 55 -6.52 -3.03 1.04
CA THR A 55 -6.85 -3.81 2.25
C THR A 55 -6.07 -5.12 2.28
N PHE A 56 -6.08 -5.87 1.18
CA PHE A 56 -5.39 -7.16 1.07
C PHE A 56 -3.86 -7.00 1.18
N TRP A 57 -3.29 -5.97 0.54
CA TRP A 57 -1.88 -5.65 0.71
C TRP A 57 -1.52 -5.43 2.18
N GLN A 58 -2.32 -4.65 2.91
CA GLN A 58 -2.09 -4.38 4.33
C GLN A 58 -2.24 -5.63 5.20
N MET A 59 -3.18 -6.53 4.87
CA MET A 59 -3.29 -7.83 5.51
C MET A 59 -2.03 -8.69 5.31
N ILE A 60 -1.50 -8.74 4.07
CA ILE A 60 -0.24 -9.45 3.78
C ILE A 60 0.90 -8.86 4.59
N GLN A 61 1.02 -7.53 4.65
CA GLN A 61 2.11 -6.87 5.37
C GLN A 61 2.12 -7.22 6.87
N GLN A 62 0.97 -7.47 7.48
CA GLN A 62 0.89 -7.88 8.89
C GLN A 62 1.52 -9.25 9.16
N SER A 63 1.52 -10.14 8.16
CA SER A 63 2.21 -11.45 8.25
C SER A 63 3.72 -11.36 8.04
N ARG A 64 4.26 -10.16 7.80
CA ARG A 64 5.70 -9.89 7.58
C ARG A 64 6.22 -8.80 8.53
N PRO A 65 6.24 -9.05 9.86
CA PRO A 65 6.64 -8.04 10.86
C PRO A 65 8.01 -7.44 10.61
N GLU A 66 8.92 -8.20 9.99
CA GLU A 66 10.29 -7.77 9.67
C GLU A 66 10.38 -6.68 8.58
N ARG A 67 9.30 -6.49 7.82
CA ARG A 67 9.16 -5.45 6.78
C ARG A 67 8.10 -4.41 7.11
N LEU A 68 7.30 -4.65 8.14
CA LEU A 68 6.15 -3.82 8.48
C LEU A 68 6.62 -2.47 9.01
N ILE A 69 6.22 -1.41 8.31
CA ILE A 69 6.37 -0.02 8.75
C ILE A 69 4.99 0.52 9.14
N THR A 70 4.98 1.65 9.84
CA THR A 70 3.74 2.31 10.21
C THR A 70 3.01 2.86 8.99
N PHE A 71 1.68 2.84 9.07
CA PHE A 71 0.73 3.37 8.11
C PHE A 71 -0.38 4.10 8.89
N SER A 72 -1.43 4.55 8.20
CA SER A 72 -2.60 5.15 8.85
C SER A 72 -3.11 4.30 10.02
N SER A 73 -3.61 5.00 11.05
CA SER A 73 -4.16 4.41 12.28
C SER A 73 -3.18 3.64 13.16
N GLN A 74 -1.87 3.80 12.95
CA GLN A 74 -0.85 3.28 13.88
C GLN A 74 -0.99 3.89 15.28
N SER A 75 -0.56 3.14 16.30
CA SER A 75 -0.46 3.61 17.68
C SER A 75 0.99 3.51 18.18
N ILE A 76 1.43 4.50 18.94
CA ILE A 76 2.77 4.58 19.53
C ILE A 76 2.66 5.07 20.97
N GLY A 77 3.52 4.57 21.86
CA GLY A 77 3.61 5.08 23.23
C GLY A 77 3.97 6.56 23.27
N PHE A 78 3.45 7.31 24.23
CA PHE A 78 3.71 8.75 24.34
C PHE A 78 5.19 9.06 24.60
N LYS A 79 5.85 8.29 25.47
CA LYS A 79 7.27 8.47 25.81
C LYS A 79 8.19 8.46 24.58
N PRO A 80 8.18 7.43 23.71
CA PRO A 80 9.04 7.46 22.53
C PRO A 80 8.69 8.57 21.55
N LEU A 81 7.40 8.91 21.40
CA LEU A 81 6.98 10.04 20.57
C LEU A 81 7.55 11.37 21.06
N SER A 82 7.56 11.58 22.38
CA SER A 82 8.18 12.74 23.03
C SER A 82 9.71 12.76 22.87
N GLU A 83 10.38 11.62 23.02
CA GLU A 83 11.85 11.53 22.95
C GLU A 83 12.40 11.88 21.56
N ILE A 84 11.68 11.53 20.50
CA ILE A 84 12.08 11.86 19.12
C ILE A 84 11.69 13.29 18.69
N GLY A 85 10.99 14.05 19.53
CA GLY A 85 10.50 15.39 19.18
C GLY A 85 9.27 15.39 18.28
N PHE A 86 8.36 14.42 18.42
CA PHE A 86 7.10 14.26 17.67
C PHE A 86 7.30 13.94 16.17
N TRP A 87 6.20 13.96 15.40
CA TRP A 87 6.23 13.70 13.96
C TRP A 87 6.74 14.92 13.19
N GLN A 88 7.36 14.69 12.03
CA GLN A 88 7.77 15.77 11.13
C GLN A 88 6.55 16.33 10.39
N PRO A 89 6.23 17.63 10.51
CA PRO A 89 5.07 18.22 9.85
C PRO A 89 5.31 18.61 8.38
N ASN A 90 6.58 18.59 7.94
CA ASN A 90 7.00 19.05 6.62
C ASN A 90 7.26 17.91 5.63
N VAL A 91 6.74 16.71 5.91
CA VAL A 91 6.84 15.53 5.04
C VAL A 91 5.46 15.09 4.59
N VAL A 92 5.37 14.46 3.43
CA VAL A 92 4.09 14.07 2.83
C VAL A 92 3.61 12.72 3.35
N SER A 93 4.54 11.86 3.76
CA SER A 93 4.26 10.54 4.32
C SER A 93 4.66 10.48 5.80
N GLU A 94 4.06 11.36 6.60
CA GLU A 94 4.33 11.49 8.04
C GLU A 94 4.00 10.20 8.81
N ASP A 95 2.97 9.49 8.36
CA ASP A 95 2.47 8.23 8.90
C ASP A 95 3.52 7.10 8.90
N SER A 96 4.34 7.04 7.86
CA SER A 96 5.44 6.08 7.69
C SER A 96 6.79 6.67 8.10
N ARG A 97 6.97 8.00 8.00
CA ARG A 97 8.17 8.71 8.47
C ARG A 97 8.44 8.43 9.93
N ILE A 98 7.40 8.39 10.78
CA ILE A 98 7.53 8.21 12.22
C ILE A 98 8.28 6.92 12.59
N PHE A 99 8.06 5.82 11.86
CA PHE A 99 8.80 4.58 12.03
C PHE A 99 10.31 4.78 11.82
N TRP A 100 10.69 5.49 10.76
CA TRP A 100 12.09 5.75 10.45
C TRP A 100 12.75 6.69 11.45
N GLN A 101 12.02 7.68 11.98
CA GLN A 101 12.51 8.54 13.06
C GLN A 101 12.86 7.71 14.29
N CYS A 102 11.94 6.86 14.73
CA CYS A 102 12.16 6.00 15.90
C CYS A 102 13.29 5.00 15.65
N LEU A 103 13.32 4.35 14.48
CA LEU A 103 14.37 3.41 14.12
C LEU A 103 15.76 4.04 14.16
N LEU A 104 15.91 5.27 13.66
CA LEU A 104 17.20 5.97 13.67
C LEU A 104 17.59 6.46 15.06
N TYR A 105 16.62 6.97 15.82
CA TYR A 105 16.84 7.51 17.18
C TYR A 105 17.23 6.41 18.17
N TYR A 106 16.57 5.26 18.10
CA TYR A 106 16.84 4.11 18.99
C TYR A 106 17.90 3.15 18.43
N ASP A 107 18.85 3.65 17.63
CA ASP A 107 19.99 2.85 17.17
C ASP A 107 19.59 1.54 16.47
N GLY A 108 18.46 1.56 15.77
CA GLY A 108 17.89 0.42 15.05
C GLY A 108 17.00 -0.46 15.92
N ASP A 109 16.85 -0.15 17.20
CA ASP A 109 15.96 -0.85 18.11
C ASP A 109 14.53 -0.32 18.06
N TRP A 110 13.89 -0.53 16.92
CA TRP A 110 12.48 -0.24 16.71
C TRP A 110 11.84 -1.30 15.84
N GLN A 111 10.56 -1.57 16.09
CA GLN A 111 9.76 -2.52 15.32
C GLN A 111 8.31 -2.07 15.20
N THR A 112 7.58 -2.69 14.28
CA THR A 112 6.13 -2.56 14.18
C THR A 112 5.51 -3.89 14.57
N VAL A 113 4.64 -3.88 15.57
CA VAL A 113 3.87 -5.02 16.03
C VAL A 113 2.55 -5.05 15.25
N PRO A 114 2.29 -6.10 14.47
CA PRO A 114 1.00 -6.29 13.83
C PRO A 114 -0.07 -6.58 14.88
N LEU A 115 -1.18 -5.83 14.85
CA LEU A 115 -2.32 -6.08 15.73
C LEU A 115 -3.22 -7.21 15.20
N PHE A 116 -3.12 -7.54 13.90
CA PHE A 116 -4.06 -8.43 13.21
C PHE A 116 -5.53 -8.05 13.43
N PHE A 117 -5.79 -6.77 13.69
CA PHE A 117 -7.08 -6.26 14.12
C PHE A 117 -7.55 -5.12 13.19
N PRO A 118 -8.84 -5.08 12.82
CA PRO A 118 -9.31 -4.15 11.80
C PRO A 118 -9.55 -2.74 12.35
N VAL A 119 -9.38 -1.77 11.47
CA VAL A 119 -10.03 -0.45 11.52
C VAL A 119 -10.73 -0.23 10.19
N TYR A 120 -11.89 0.42 10.19
CA TYR A 120 -12.69 0.59 8.99
C TYR A 120 -12.55 2.00 8.44
N MET A 121 -12.30 2.13 7.14
CA MET A 121 -12.03 3.42 6.49
C MET A 121 -12.86 3.56 5.21
N ASP A 122 -12.91 4.77 4.68
CA ASP A 122 -13.62 5.05 3.43
C ASP A 122 -12.78 4.67 2.21
N ALA A 123 -13.42 4.01 1.24
CA ALA A 123 -12.93 4.03 -0.12
C ALA A 123 -12.95 5.47 -0.66
N ASN A 124 -12.05 5.79 -1.59
CA ASN A 124 -11.97 7.12 -2.17
C ASN A 124 -13.16 7.34 -3.09
N VAL A 125 -14.15 8.12 -2.62
CA VAL A 125 -15.38 8.45 -3.32
C VAL A 125 -15.61 9.95 -3.24
N ALA A 126 -15.94 10.55 -4.38
CA ALA A 126 -16.30 11.96 -4.49
C ALA A 126 -17.67 12.10 -5.17
N GLY A 127 -18.25 13.32 -5.13
CA GLY A 127 -19.58 13.59 -5.69
C GLY A 127 -19.74 13.34 -7.20
N SER A 128 -18.65 13.09 -7.94
CA SER A 128 -18.73 12.66 -9.34
C SER A 128 -17.69 11.59 -9.67
N PHE A 129 -17.94 10.82 -10.74
CA PHE A 129 -17.02 9.80 -11.23
C PHE A 129 -15.64 10.37 -11.56
N TRP A 130 -15.59 11.50 -12.30
CA TRP A 130 -14.34 12.15 -12.70
C TRP A 130 -13.58 12.72 -11.51
N GLN A 131 -14.29 13.29 -10.54
CA GLN A 131 -13.65 13.76 -9.32
C GLN A 131 -13.07 12.60 -8.52
N THR A 132 -13.78 11.47 -8.46
CA THR A 132 -13.29 10.24 -7.81
C THR A 132 -12.03 9.73 -8.49
N LEU A 133 -12.01 9.72 -9.83
CA LEU A 133 -10.85 9.31 -10.63
C LEU A 133 -9.61 10.16 -10.30
N LYS A 134 -9.79 11.49 -10.28
CA LYS A 134 -8.73 12.47 -9.96
C LYS A 134 -8.25 12.33 -8.51
N ASN A 135 -9.18 12.16 -7.57
CA ASN A 135 -8.84 11.99 -6.15
C ASN A 135 -8.10 10.67 -5.91
N GLN A 136 -8.51 9.59 -6.59
CA GLN A 136 -7.85 8.30 -6.52
C GLN A 136 -6.40 8.41 -7.00
N TYR A 137 -6.19 9.01 -8.17
CA TYR A 137 -4.86 9.26 -8.72
C TYR A 137 -3.96 10.01 -7.73
N LYS A 138 -4.44 11.15 -7.21
CA LYS A 138 -3.69 11.97 -6.25
C LYS A 138 -3.37 11.25 -4.94
N GLN A 139 -4.31 10.44 -4.43
CA GLN A 139 -4.09 9.65 -3.22
C GLN A 139 -2.95 8.64 -3.41
N ILE A 140 -2.93 7.94 -4.54
CA ILE A 140 -1.88 6.95 -4.84
C ILE A 140 -0.55 7.63 -5.11
N GLN A 141 -0.56 8.75 -5.83
CA GLN A 141 0.63 9.57 -6.02
C GLN A 141 1.23 9.96 -4.66
N ARG A 142 0.40 10.41 -3.71
CA ARG A 142 0.84 10.76 -2.36
C ARG A 142 1.46 9.57 -1.63
N TRP A 143 0.84 8.39 -1.70
CA TRP A 143 1.38 7.18 -1.08
C TRP A 143 2.70 6.73 -1.72
N ALA A 144 2.79 6.76 -3.04
CA ALA A 144 4.00 6.40 -3.76
C ALA A 144 5.14 7.43 -3.56
N TYR A 145 4.78 8.68 -3.25
CA TYR A 145 5.73 9.71 -2.86
C TYR A 145 6.48 9.39 -1.55
N GLY A 146 5.96 8.45 -0.75
CA GLY A 146 6.65 7.90 0.43
C GLY A 146 8.03 7.30 0.14
N VAL A 147 8.42 7.15 -1.13
CA VAL A 147 9.81 6.92 -1.55
C VAL A 147 10.78 8.00 -1.02
N GLU A 148 10.30 9.19 -0.65
CA GLU A 148 11.08 10.21 0.06
C GLU A 148 11.68 9.72 1.39
N ASN A 149 11.15 8.63 1.94
CA ASN A 149 11.70 7.98 3.11
C ASN A 149 13.05 7.30 2.83
N ASN A 150 13.27 6.79 1.61
CA ASN A 150 14.48 6.09 1.22
C ASN A 150 15.75 6.92 1.45
N PRO A 151 15.89 8.12 0.84
CA PRO A 151 17.09 8.93 1.07
C PRO A 151 17.25 9.35 2.53
N TYR A 152 16.16 9.61 3.25
CA TYR A 152 16.21 9.97 4.67
C TYR A 152 16.81 8.89 5.55
N PHE A 153 16.26 7.67 5.51
CA PHE A 153 16.76 6.61 6.40
C PHE A 153 18.13 6.12 5.96
N GLN A 154 18.44 6.13 4.65
CA GLN A 154 19.75 5.76 4.13
C GLN A 154 20.82 6.76 4.61
N PHE A 155 20.52 8.05 4.57
CA PHE A 155 21.40 9.07 5.13
C PHE A 155 21.57 8.90 6.64
N GLY A 156 20.49 8.59 7.37
CA GLY A 156 20.55 8.23 8.78
C GLY A 156 21.42 7.00 9.04
N PHE A 157 21.34 5.96 8.21
CA PHE A 157 22.16 4.76 8.29
C PHE A 157 23.65 5.03 8.01
N LEU A 158 23.98 6.01 7.18
CA LEU A 158 25.36 6.44 6.96
C LEU A 158 25.94 7.07 8.23
N LYS A 159 25.15 7.89 8.93
CA LYS A 159 25.55 8.61 10.14
C LYS A 159 25.58 7.72 11.39
N ASN A 160 24.54 6.93 11.61
CA ASN A 160 24.42 6.10 12.80
C ASN A 160 25.20 4.79 12.64
N LYS A 161 26.37 4.66 13.27
CA LYS A 161 27.22 3.47 13.20
C LYS A 161 26.78 2.31 14.10
N LYS A 162 25.90 2.57 15.09
CA LYS A 162 25.43 1.55 16.04
C LYS A 162 24.43 0.57 15.43
N ILE A 163 23.71 0.99 14.39
CA ILE A 163 22.78 0.11 13.66
C ILE A 163 23.58 -0.97 12.90
N PRO A 164 23.27 -2.27 13.07
CA PRO A 164 23.96 -3.36 12.37
C PRO A 164 23.91 -3.25 10.84
N LYS A 165 25.03 -3.52 10.16
CA LYS A 165 25.15 -3.44 8.69
C LYS A 165 24.11 -4.29 7.95
N ASN A 166 23.86 -5.51 8.43
CA ASN A 166 22.85 -6.41 7.83
C ASN A 166 21.44 -5.78 7.89
N LYS A 167 21.08 -5.16 9.03
CA LYS A 167 19.77 -4.48 9.19
C LYS A 167 19.61 -3.32 8.21
N LYS A 168 20.67 -2.51 8.03
CA LYS A 168 20.70 -1.42 7.05
C LYS A 168 20.49 -1.92 5.63
N TRP A 169 21.27 -2.93 5.23
CA TRP A 169 21.19 -3.49 3.88
C TRP A 169 19.82 -4.09 3.61
N ARG A 170 19.32 -4.93 4.54
CA ARG A 170 18.01 -5.57 4.41
C ARG A 170 16.88 -4.55 4.29
N LEU A 171 16.80 -3.57 5.19
CA LEU A 171 15.76 -2.53 5.14
C LEU A 171 15.87 -1.66 3.88
N SER A 172 17.09 -1.28 3.49
CA SER A 172 17.30 -0.49 2.27
C SER A 172 16.87 -1.26 1.02
N PHE A 173 17.30 -2.51 0.90
CA PHE A 173 16.94 -3.37 -0.22
C PHE A 173 15.42 -3.56 -0.29
N MET A 174 14.77 -3.90 0.82
CA MET A 174 13.32 -4.14 0.85
C MET A 174 12.52 -2.89 0.47
N MET A 175 12.91 -1.71 0.93
CA MET A 175 12.20 -0.46 0.62
C MET A 175 12.48 0.04 -0.80
N ILE A 176 13.72 -0.09 -1.30
CA ILE A 176 14.06 0.24 -2.69
C ILE A 176 13.32 -0.70 -3.64
N GLU A 177 13.37 -2.00 -3.38
CA GLU A 177 12.70 -3.02 -4.19
C GLU A 177 11.19 -2.78 -4.19
N SER A 178 10.58 -2.53 -3.03
CA SER A 178 9.14 -2.24 -2.95
C SER A 178 8.75 -0.98 -3.75
N ALA A 179 9.55 0.09 -3.66
CA ALA A 179 9.31 1.32 -4.41
C ALA A 179 9.49 1.12 -5.93
N HIS A 180 10.50 0.36 -6.33
CA HIS A 180 10.73 -0.01 -7.73
C HIS A 180 9.56 -0.86 -8.26
N SER A 181 9.24 -1.94 -7.56
CA SER A 181 8.18 -2.87 -7.91
C SER A 181 6.81 -2.21 -8.06
N LEU A 182 6.47 -1.25 -7.19
CA LEU A 182 5.23 -0.47 -7.31
C LEU A 182 5.18 0.34 -8.61
N ALA A 183 6.31 0.93 -9.01
CA ALA A 183 6.41 1.79 -10.19
C ALA A 183 6.54 1.02 -11.51
N THR A 184 7.12 -0.19 -11.51
CA THR A 184 7.52 -0.88 -12.75
C THR A 184 6.81 -2.21 -12.99
N ASN A 185 6.45 -3.00 -11.98
CA ASN A 185 6.04 -4.39 -12.19
C ASN A 185 4.79 -4.52 -13.06
N SER A 186 3.77 -3.68 -12.87
CA SER A 186 2.55 -3.77 -13.69
C SER A 186 2.82 -3.44 -15.16
N LEU A 187 3.71 -2.47 -15.42
CA LEU A 187 4.15 -2.11 -16.77
C LEU A 187 5.02 -3.19 -17.38
N ILE A 188 5.97 -3.74 -16.62
CA ILE A 188 6.84 -4.84 -17.08
C ILE A 188 5.98 -6.05 -17.44
N ILE A 189 5.06 -6.47 -16.57
CA ILE A 189 4.16 -7.60 -16.81
C ILE A 189 3.28 -7.35 -18.04
N PHE A 190 2.74 -6.14 -18.19
CA PHE A 190 1.93 -5.76 -19.35
C PHE A 190 2.76 -5.76 -20.64
N LEU A 191 3.94 -5.16 -20.63
CA LEU A 191 4.80 -5.05 -21.81
C LEU A 191 5.42 -6.40 -22.19
N LEU A 192 5.95 -7.18 -21.25
CA LEU A 192 6.58 -8.48 -21.52
C LEU A 192 5.62 -9.49 -22.15
N GLY A 193 4.31 -9.34 -21.96
CA GLY A 193 3.31 -10.17 -22.63
C GLY A 193 3.22 -9.97 -24.15
N TRP A 194 3.55 -8.77 -24.66
CA TRP A 194 3.30 -8.38 -26.05
C TRP A 194 4.54 -7.85 -26.79
N LEU A 195 5.44 -7.18 -26.09
CA LEU A 195 6.64 -6.56 -26.66
C LEU A 195 7.52 -7.57 -27.43
N PRO A 196 7.75 -8.80 -26.93
CA PRO A 196 8.57 -9.79 -27.64
C PRO A 196 7.94 -10.24 -28.97
N THR A 197 6.61 -10.36 -29.04
CA THR A 197 5.90 -10.79 -30.26
C THR A 197 5.72 -9.67 -31.28
N VAL A 198 5.58 -8.42 -30.80
CA VAL A 198 5.41 -7.24 -31.65
C VAL A 198 6.75 -6.71 -32.18
N ILE A 199 7.78 -6.62 -31.32
CA ILE A 199 9.09 -6.01 -31.64
C ILE A 199 10.12 -7.07 -32.07
N GLY A 200 10.03 -8.30 -31.57
CA GLY A 200 11.00 -9.38 -31.82
C GLY A 200 10.95 -10.01 -33.22
N ARG A 201 10.45 -9.30 -34.24
CA ARG A 201 10.46 -9.80 -35.62
C ARG A 201 11.90 -9.92 -36.12
N GLY A 202 12.30 -11.11 -36.57
CA GLY A 202 13.67 -11.42 -37.05
C GLY A 202 14.40 -12.42 -36.15
N ARG A 203 15.70 -12.18 -35.89
CA ARG A 203 16.61 -13.06 -35.12
C ARG A 203 16.14 -13.41 -33.71
N PHE A 204 15.24 -12.62 -33.11
CA PHE A 204 14.71 -12.90 -31.79
C PHE A 204 13.74 -14.08 -31.79
N ASN A 205 12.92 -14.26 -32.84
CA ASN A 205 12.02 -15.41 -32.98
C ASN A 205 12.74 -16.76 -33.03
N GLU A 206 14.01 -16.78 -33.42
CA GLU A 206 14.86 -17.98 -33.48
C GLU A 206 15.54 -18.30 -32.14
N THR A 207 15.40 -17.42 -31.13
CA THR A 207 16.03 -17.63 -29.82
C THR A 207 15.19 -18.56 -28.93
N LEU A 208 15.86 -19.37 -28.11
CA LEU A 208 15.23 -20.17 -27.04
C LEU A 208 14.41 -19.30 -26.08
N LEU A 209 14.79 -18.04 -25.91
CA LEU A 209 14.06 -17.10 -25.07
C LEU A 209 12.68 -16.77 -25.67
N SER A 210 12.59 -16.47 -26.97
CA SER A 210 11.31 -16.18 -27.62
C SER A 210 10.32 -17.34 -27.57
N TYR A 211 10.81 -18.58 -27.56
CA TYR A 211 9.97 -19.77 -27.41
C TYR A 211 9.46 -19.97 -25.97
N ASN A 212 10.32 -19.78 -24.97
CA ASN A 212 9.97 -20.03 -23.56
C ASN A 212 9.24 -18.86 -22.89
N LEU A 213 9.43 -17.63 -23.37
CA LEU A 213 8.90 -16.42 -22.74
C LEU A 213 7.35 -16.39 -22.68
N PRO A 214 6.60 -16.79 -23.73
CA PRO A 214 5.14 -16.91 -23.65
C PRO A 214 4.70 -17.98 -22.63
N TYR A 215 5.43 -19.08 -22.52
CA TYR A 215 5.12 -20.15 -21.56
C TYR A 215 5.32 -19.69 -20.12
N ILE A 216 6.47 -19.06 -19.82
CA ILE A 216 6.76 -18.49 -18.50
C ILE A 216 5.76 -17.40 -18.15
N THR A 217 5.46 -16.50 -19.09
CA THR A 217 4.47 -15.43 -18.89
C THR A 217 3.09 -16.02 -18.63
N ARG A 218 2.67 -17.05 -19.38
CA ARG A 218 1.41 -17.75 -19.14
C ARG A 218 1.35 -18.38 -17.76
N LEU A 219 2.43 -19.00 -17.28
CA LEU A 219 2.49 -19.57 -15.94
C LEU A 219 2.34 -18.48 -14.86
N ILE A 220 3.10 -17.39 -14.98
CA ILE A 220 3.03 -16.25 -14.06
C ILE A 220 1.61 -15.67 -14.05
N MET A 221 1.01 -15.44 -15.21
CA MET A 221 -0.36 -14.93 -15.33
C MET A 221 -1.38 -15.90 -14.74
N THR A 222 -1.22 -17.21 -14.96
CA THR A 222 -2.13 -18.23 -14.40
C THR A 222 -2.08 -18.21 -12.87
N LEU A 223 -0.88 -18.19 -12.28
CA LEU A 223 -0.71 -18.09 -10.83
C LEU A 223 -1.26 -16.78 -10.28
N ALA A 224 -1.03 -15.66 -10.98
CA ALA A 224 -1.58 -14.35 -10.61
C ALA A 224 -3.12 -14.36 -10.65
N MET A 225 -3.74 -14.98 -11.66
CA MET A 225 -5.19 -15.10 -11.77
C MET A 225 -5.80 -15.94 -10.64
N VAL A 226 -5.12 -17.03 -10.22
CA VAL A 226 -5.54 -17.80 -9.03
C VAL A 226 -5.53 -16.91 -7.79
N GLY A 227 -4.46 -16.15 -7.57
CA GLY A 227 -4.37 -15.18 -6.46
C GLY A 227 -5.46 -14.10 -6.52
N LEU A 228 -5.79 -13.63 -7.73
CA LEU A 228 -6.86 -12.65 -7.95
C LEU A 228 -8.24 -13.22 -7.59
N ILE A 229 -8.51 -14.48 -7.93
CA ILE A 229 -9.76 -15.17 -7.54
C ILE A 229 -9.85 -15.27 -6.02
N PHE A 230 -8.78 -15.68 -5.33
CA PHE A 230 -8.77 -15.70 -3.86
C PHE A 230 -9.02 -14.31 -3.27
N THR A 231 -8.40 -13.28 -3.83
CA THR A 231 -8.61 -11.89 -3.40
C THR A 231 -10.07 -11.47 -3.59
N ALA A 232 -10.69 -11.83 -4.72
CA ALA A 232 -12.09 -11.56 -4.99
C ALA A 232 -13.03 -12.25 -3.99
N ILE A 233 -12.75 -13.52 -3.63
CA ILE A 233 -13.52 -14.27 -2.62
C ILE A 233 -13.42 -13.60 -1.25
N ILE A 234 -12.20 -13.25 -0.81
CA ILE A 234 -11.98 -12.56 0.47
C ILE A 234 -12.71 -11.22 0.48
N ALA A 235 -12.61 -10.45 -0.61
CA ALA A 235 -13.30 -9.17 -0.74
C ALA A 235 -14.82 -9.33 -0.65
N THR A 236 -15.41 -10.37 -1.25
CA THR A 236 -16.84 -10.63 -1.11
C THR A 236 -17.26 -10.96 0.32
N ASN A 237 -16.40 -11.64 1.09
CA ASN A 237 -16.65 -11.93 2.51
C ASN A 237 -16.50 -10.68 3.39
N LEU A 238 -15.67 -9.72 2.99
CA LEU A 238 -15.48 -8.44 3.68
C LEU A 238 -16.56 -7.41 3.34
N LEU A 239 -17.45 -7.68 2.38
CA LEU A 239 -18.49 -6.72 2.03
C LEU A 239 -19.50 -6.57 3.19
N PRO A 240 -19.82 -5.32 3.59
CA PRO A 240 -20.90 -5.10 4.52
C PRO A 240 -22.25 -5.47 3.87
N PRO A 241 -23.32 -5.69 4.65
CA PRO A 241 -24.63 -6.01 4.12
C PRO A 241 -25.05 -5.03 3.02
N ARG A 242 -25.56 -5.57 1.91
CA ARG A 242 -25.99 -4.76 0.76
C ARG A 242 -27.15 -3.85 1.16
N PRO A 243 -27.04 -2.53 0.94
CA PRO A 243 -28.14 -1.61 1.18
C PRO A 243 -29.40 -1.95 0.36
N PRO A 244 -30.62 -1.72 0.90
CA PRO A 244 -31.88 -2.09 0.22
C PRO A 244 -32.09 -1.43 -1.15
N HIS A 245 -31.55 -0.23 -1.35
CA HIS A 245 -31.71 0.53 -2.59
C HIS A 245 -30.91 -0.05 -3.79
N TYR A 246 -29.94 -0.94 -3.55
CA TYR A 246 -29.24 -1.62 -4.65
C TYR A 246 -29.99 -2.90 -5.07
N GLY A 247 -30.16 -3.09 -6.38
CA GLY A 247 -30.75 -4.31 -6.95
C GLY A 247 -29.87 -5.57 -6.81
N ARG A 248 -30.44 -6.77 -6.98
CA ARG A 248 -29.73 -8.06 -6.81
C ARG A 248 -28.56 -8.22 -7.79
N PHE A 249 -28.70 -7.62 -8.98
CA PHE A 249 -27.67 -7.58 -10.02
C PHE A 249 -26.38 -6.85 -9.60
N LYS A 250 -26.40 -6.05 -8.51
CA LYS A 250 -25.19 -5.39 -7.99
C LYS A 250 -24.10 -6.40 -7.59
N TYR A 251 -24.47 -7.61 -7.14
CA TYR A 251 -23.50 -8.67 -6.84
C TYR A 251 -22.77 -9.17 -8.09
N ILE A 252 -23.44 -9.23 -9.25
CA ILE A 252 -22.78 -9.59 -10.51
C ILE A 252 -21.72 -8.54 -10.85
N TRP A 253 -22.06 -7.26 -10.73
CA TRP A 253 -21.09 -6.16 -10.93
C TRP A 253 -19.93 -6.18 -9.94
N MET A 254 -20.14 -6.65 -8.70
CA MET A 254 -19.08 -6.84 -7.70
C MET A 254 -18.07 -7.92 -8.09
N ILE A 255 -18.50 -8.90 -8.90
CA ILE A 255 -17.61 -9.94 -9.43
C ILE A 255 -16.94 -9.43 -10.72
N LEU A 256 -17.73 -8.88 -11.66
CA LEU A 256 -17.21 -8.43 -12.96
C LEU A 256 -16.18 -7.30 -12.86
N GLN A 257 -16.24 -6.45 -11.83
CA GLN A 257 -15.24 -5.39 -11.65
C GLN A 257 -13.79 -5.91 -11.55
N TRP A 258 -13.56 -7.15 -11.14
CA TRP A 258 -12.21 -7.71 -11.00
C TRP A 258 -11.48 -7.82 -12.34
N PHE A 259 -12.19 -7.82 -13.47
CA PHE A 259 -11.59 -7.67 -14.80
C PHE A 259 -10.85 -6.33 -14.99
N LEU A 260 -11.19 -5.30 -14.20
CA LEU A 260 -10.48 -4.02 -14.21
C LEU A 260 -9.13 -4.08 -13.49
N PHE A 261 -8.83 -5.15 -12.74
CA PHE A 261 -7.63 -5.21 -11.90
C PHE A 261 -6.32 -4.95 -12.67
N PRO A 262 -6.04 -5.59 -13.82
CA PRO A 262 -4.79 -5.33 -14.55
C PRO A 262 -4.66 -3.87 -15.00
N VAL A 263 -5.77 -3.29 -15.48
CA VAL A 263 -5.81 -1.88 -15.91
C VAL A 263 -5.63 -0.95 -14.72
N ASN A 264 -6.26 -1.25 -13.58
CA ASN A 264 -6.11 -0.50 -12.35
C ASN A 264 -4.68 -0.51 -11.83
N MET A 265 -3.97 -1.64 -11.88
CA MET A 265 -2.57 -1.69 -11.41
C MET A 265 -1.65 -0.77 -12.22
N ILE A 266 -1.97 -0.54 -13.50
CA ILE A 266 -1.23 0.40 -14.36
C ILE A 266 -1.66 1.84 -14.05
N LEU A 267 -2.95 2.16 -14.22
CA LEU A 267 -3.47 3.53 -14.11
C LEU A 267 -3.44 4.08 -12.67
N PHE A 268 -3.66 3.21 -11.71
CA PHE A 268 -3.77 3.49 -10.27
C PHE A 268 -2.70 2.75 -9.46
N GLY A 269 -1.57 2.42 -10.08
CA GLY A 269 -0.39 1.90 -9.40
C GLY A 269 0.86 2.50 -10.04
N SER A 270 1.31 1.91 -11.14
CA SER A 270 2.60 2.27 -11.74
C SER A 270 2.68 3.70 -12.28
N ILE A 271 1.64 4.21 -12.96
CA ILE A 271 1.65 5.59 -13.49
C ILE A 271 1.80 6.65 -12.38
N PRO A 272 0.92 6.71 -11.35
CA PRO A 272 1.06 7.69 -10.28
C PRO A 272 2.34 7.49 -9.45
N ALA A 273 2.84 6.24 -9.34
CA ALA A 273 4.10 5.97 -8.67
C ALA A 273 5.31 6.53 -9.44
N LEU A 274 5.34 6.37 -10.76
CA LEU A 274 6.36 6.98 -11.61
C LEU A 274 6.27 8.51 -11.58
N ASP A 275 5.07 9.09 -11.61
CA ASP A 275 4.90 10.56 -11.47
C ASP A 275 5.47 11.04 -10.13
N ALA A 276 5.13 10.38 -9.02
CA ALA A 276 5.65 10.71 -7.69
C ALA A 276 7.19 10.61 -7.60
N GLN A 277 7.77 9.50 -8.09
CA GLN A 277 9.21 9.24 -8.02
C GLN A 277 10.00 10.20 -8.92
N THR A 278 9.54 10.45 -10.14
CA THR A 278 10.21 11.39 -11.07
C THR A 278 10.11 12.83 -10.58
N ARG A 279 8.98 13.23 -9.97
CA ARG A 279 8.87 14.52 -9.28
C ARG A 279 9.93 14.71 -8.21
N LEU A 280 10.10 13.72 -7.34
CA LEU A 280 11.15 13.75 -6.32
C LEU A 280 12.54 13.86 -6.95
N MET A 281 12.81 13.06 -7.99
CA MET A 281 14.09 13.06 -8.72
C MET A 281 14.42 14.44 -9.33
N PHE A 282 13.42 15.15 -9.86
CA PHE A 282 13.59 16.47 -10.47
C PHE A 282 13.34 17.64 -9.50
N GLY A 283 13.25 17.40 -8.19
CA GLY A 283 13.05 18.45 -7.19
C GLY A 283 11.67 19.13 -7.21
N LYS A 284 10.68 18.53 -7.86
CA LYS A 284 9.28 19.01 -7.91
C LYS A 284 8.49 18.43 -6.74
N TYR A 285 8.82 18.88 -5.52
CA TYR A 285 8.27 18.29 -4.30
C TYR A 285 6.74 18.41 -4.20
N LEU A 286 6.09 17.38 -3.66
CA LEU A 286 4.66 17.43 -3.38
C LEU A 286 4.42 18.23 -2.09
N GLY A 287 3.42 19.11 -2.12
CA GLY A 287 2.89 19.73 -0.91
C GLY A 287 1.90 18.81 -0.20
N PHE A 288 1.52 19.18 1.02
CA PHE A 288 0.46 18.48 1.74
C PHE A 288 -0.90 18.68 1.04
N TRP A 289 -1.59 17.58 0.77
CA TRP A 289 -2.92 17.58 0.13
C TRP A 289 -3.84 16.58 0.84
N ASN A 290 -4.88 17.12 1.49
CA ASN A 290 -5.95 16.31 2.07
C ASN A 290 -6.75 15.66 0.95
N THR A 291 -6.98 14.35 1.05
CA THR A 291 -7.82 13.63 0.08
C THR A 291 -9.28 13.92 0.40
N PRO A 292 -10.00 14.72 -0.42
CA PRO A 292 -11.40 15.00 -0.14
C PRO A 292 -12.23 13.77 -0.48
N LYS A 293 -12.97 13.28 0.52
CA LYS A 293 -13.96 12.22 0.37
C LYS A 293 -15.31 12.81 0.75
N SER A 294 -16.35 12.47 0.00
CA SER A 294 -17.71 12.90 0.28
C SER A 294 -18.62 11.69 0.34
N HIS A 295 -19.46 11.63 1.37
CA HIS A 295 -20.60 10.73 1.39
C HIS A 295 -21.76 11.37 0.64
N SER A 296 -22.38 10.63 -0.27
CA SER A 296 -23.71 10.94 -0.81
C SER A 296 -24.78 10.26 0.01
#